data_AF-A0A0A8URY4-F1
#
_entry.id   AF-A0A0A8URY4-F1
#
_cell.length_a   1.000
_cell.length_b   1.000
_cell.length_c   1.000
_cell.angle_alpha   90.00
_cell.angle_beta   90.00
_cell.angle_gamma   90.00
#
_symmetry.space_group_name_H-M   'P 1'
#
loop_
_entity.id
_entity.type
_entity.pdbx_description
1 polymer ?
#
loop_
_entity_poly.entity_id
_entity_poly.type
_entity_poly.pdbx_seq_one_letter_code
_entity_poly.pdbx_strand_id
1 'polypeptide(L)'
;MLRTLNKVSGFAVGAVLYPLKSLLVNLFNAAATILIASLIFIIAPIYAAVKTYENDSDKKLSSALFWGIVTAFLAAFALTLITSLVLVVISVATIHDLFQSIRLGAEEGYKKGLFYHILNRALNNSLMFSIFLKTVYRHLFEINGLDDDQLAELCEGVDIDVDYRITDPSHLLSSKEINDAKEIVELGQTVAAYEDLIKTLMQCDKAILKRGEEQPERINAAVENLNKFLIFVYQNHNDLHSTLTGHIDVFRSYFTDPDKKPSTPEQTNEEVDGAALTRLEKNLDELSDLLASRACSQNFARVLELFLQITENDFHSLAQRVRSDFLDYELVQDNLLQTQVVNPSLMVKLYQYQEKWRPIPNETRIIDFAQHESLLKKNAIHPRTREHLLKTVDYVVDGISYPTIYRIFPYKDLNSSHELKSHIVTIRKKLASLAPVQVDEPIPKEKAPQNPPSILDTLANRFFGNCFSRAPTPQSELERTDTSTFGPPM
;
A
#
# COMPACT_ATOMS: atom_id res chain seq x y z
N MET A 1 45.29 7.81 -1.10
CA MET A 1 45.14 9.10 -0.38
C MET A 1 43.81 9.79 -0.68
N LEU A 2 43.45 10.01 -1.96
CA LEU A 2 42.19 10.65 -2.36
C LEU A 2 40.92 9.94 -1.82
N ARG A 3 40.89 8.60 -1.82
CA ARG A 3 39.76 7.83 -1.26
C ARG A 3 39.58 8.06 0.25
N THR A 4 40.67 8.15 1.00
CA THR A 4 40.63 8.40 2.44
C THR A 4 40.16 9.83 2.72
N LEU A 5 40.68 10.81 1.97
CA LEU A 5 40.25 12.20 2.08
C LEU A 5 38.75 12.35 1.79
N ASN A 6 38.24 11.65 0.79
CA ASN A 6 36.83 11.66 0.40
C ASN A 6 35.90 11.01 1.45
N LYS A 7 36.38 9.96 2.14
CA LYS A 7 35.64 9.38 3.28
C LYS A 7 35.63 10.28 4.50
N VAL A 8 36.76 10.93 4.81
CA VAL A 8 36.87 11.85 5.95
C VAL A 8 36.05 13.12 5.71
N SER A 9 36.08 13.68 4.48
CA SER A 9 35.24 14.81 4.12
C SER A 9 33.76 14.44 4.12
N GLY A 10 33.41 13.25 3.61
CA GLY A 10 32.06 12.71 3.70
C GLY A 10 31.57 12.59 5.15
N PHE A 11 32.37 11.98 6.02
CA PHE A 11 32.07 11.88 7.46
C PHE A 11 31.81 13.26 8.09
N ALA A 12 32.71 14.23 7.88
CA ALA A 12 32.59 15.55 8.48
C ALA A 12 31.37 16.31 7.98
N VAL A 13 31.10 16.26 6.67
CA VAL A 13 29.95 16.93 6.05
C VAL A 13 28.64 16.25 6.48
N GLY A 14 28.60 14.92 6.52
CA GLY A 14 27.42 14.17 6.97
C GLY A 14 27.09 14.47 8.44
N ALA A 15 28.10 14.49 9.31
CA ALA A 15 27.94 14.82 10.73
C ALA A 15 27.41 16.25 10.99
N VAL A 16 27.54 17.17 10.02
CA VAL A 16 27.07 18.56 10.14
C VAL A 16 25.74 18.80 9.41
N LEU A 17 25.61 18.33 8.16
CA LEU A 17 24.41 18.59 7.35
C LEU A 17 23.17 17.83 7.84
N TYR A 18 23.34 16.60 8.31
CA TYR A 18 22.21 15.76 8.74
C TYR A 18 21.49 16.34 9.98
N PRO A 19 22.21 16.72 11.04
CA PRO A 19 21.60 17.37 12.20
C PRO A 19 21.02 18.74 11.87
N LEU A 20 21.68 19.52 11.00
CA LEU A 20 21.17 20.82 10.56
C LEU A 20 19.82 20.65 9.84
N LYS A 21 19.70 19.65 8.95
CA LYS A 21 18.44 19.34 8.29
C LYS A 21 17.37 18.90 9.30
N SER A 22 17.71 18.00 10.22
CA SER A 22 16.78 17.55 11.26
C SER A 22 16.24 18.72 12.09
N LEU A 23 17.11 19.65 12.47
CA LEU A 23 16.73 20.87 13.18
C LEU A 23 15.79 21.74 12.34
N LEU A 24 16.07 21.94 11.05
CA LEU A 24 15.19 22.68 10.14
C LEU A 24 13.81 22.01 10.01
N VAL A 25 13.75 20.70 9.80
CA VAL A 25 12.48 19.95 9.68
C VAL A 25 11.67 20.08 10.97
N ASN A 26 12.31 19.90 12.13
CA ASN A 26 11.63 20.02 13.42
C ASN A 26 11.21 21.46 13.75
N LEU A 27 11.97 22.47 13.29
CA LEU A 27 11.56 23.88 13.36
C LEU A 27 10.31 24.13 12.51
N PHE A 28 10.24 23.60 11.30
CA PHE A 28 9.04 23.68 10.47
C PHE A 28 7.84 22.99 11.12
N ASN A 29 8.04 21.82 11.75
CA ASN A 29 6.97 21.13 12.49
C ASN A 29 6.46 21.95 13.68
N ALA A 30 7.36 22.58 14.45
CA ALA A 30 6.99 23.47 15.54
C ALA A 30 6.21 24.70 15.03
N ALA A 31 6.69 25.33 13.96
CA ALA A 31 6.02 26.47 13.33
C ALA A 31 4.62 26.10 12.80
N ALA A 32 4.49 24.95 12.13
CA ALA A 32 3.21 24.43 11.65
C ALA A 32 2.24 24.17 12.81
N THR A 33 2.71 23.60 13.92
CA THR A 33 1.90 23.37 15.12
C THR A 33 1.34 24.68 15.69
N ILE A 34 2.19 25.71 15.82
CA ILE A 34 1.78 27.04 16.30
C ILE A 34 0.78 27.70 15.34
N LEU A 35 0.99 27.55 14.03
CA LEU A 35 0.09 28.09 13.01
C LEU A 35 -1.29 27.43 13.06
N ILE A 36 -1.34 26.10 13.13
CA ILE A 36 -2.60 25.35 13.26
C ILE A 36 -3.33 25.73 14.55
N ALA A 37 -2.62 25.82 15.67
CA ALA A 37 -3.19 26.29 16.93
C ALA A 37 -3.78 27.70 16.79
N SER A 38 -3.03 28.63 16.19
CA SER A 38 -3.49 30.01 15.97
C SER A 38 -4.76 30.07 15.10
N LEU A 39 -4.85 29.23 14.05
CA LEU A 39 -6.06 29.11 13.23
C LEU A 39 -7.26 28.59 14.03
N ILE A 40 -7.07 27.53 14.82
CA ILE A 40 -8.14 26.98 15.68
C ILE A 40 -8.62 28.02 16.69
N PHE A 41 -7.68 28.79 17.28
CA PHE A 41 -7.98 29.84 18.24
C PHE A 41 -8.89 30.94 17.67
N ILE A 42 -8.71 31.28 16.39
CA ILE A 42 -9.51 32.31 15.71
C ILE A 42 -10.83 31.73 15.21
N ILE A 43 -10.80 30.55 14.59
CA ILE A 43 -11.95 29.96 13.90
C ILE A 43 -12.99 29.41 14.89
N ALA A 44 -12.56 28.75 15.96
CA ALA A 44 -13.50 28.07 16.88
C ALA A 44 -14.49 29.04 17.56
N PRO A 45 -14.08 30.21 18.08
CA PRO A 45 -15.01 31.18 18.67
C PRO A 45 -16.00 31.75 17.66
N ILE A 46 -15.55 32.03 16.43
CA ILE A 46 -16.40 32.53 15.35
C ILE A 46 -17.43 31.47 14.98
N TYR A 47 -17.00 30.23 14.79
CA TYR A 47 -17.87 29.11 14.46
C TYR A 47 -18.92 28.87 15.57
N ALA A 48 -18.52 28.90 16.84
CA ALA A 48 -19.43 28.74 17.97
C ALA A 48 -20.47 29.87 18.03
N ALA A 49 -20.05 31.13 17.80
CA ALA A 49 -20.95 32.27 17.77
C ALA A 49 -21.97 32.15 16.63
N VAL A 50 -21.52 31.82 15.42
CA VAL A 50 -22.39 31.63 14.24
C VAL A 50 -23.38 30.49 14.48
N LYS A 51 -22.90 29.32 14.92
CA LYS A 51 -23.75 28.15 15.18
C LYS A 51 -24.78 28.41 16.27
N THR A 52 -24.43 29.18 17.29
CA THR A 52 -25.38 29.56 18.35
C THR A 52 -26.43 30.54 17.82
N TYR A 53 -26.02 31.53 17.02
CA TYR A 53 -26.93 32.49 16.40
C TYR A 53 -27.97 31.81 15.50
N GLU A 54 -27.56 30.80 14.73
CA GLU A 54 -28.44 30.04 13.84
C GLU A 54 -29.43 29.15 14.60
N ASN A 55 -29.01 28.58 15.74
CA ASN A 55 -29.84 27.65 16.52
C ASN A 55 -30.75 28.35 17.55
N ASP A 56 -30.49 29.61 17.90
CA ASP A 56 -31.33 30.36 18.83
C ASP A 56 -32.61 30.84 18.12
N SER A 57 -33.78 30.45 18.62
CA SER A 57 -35.09 30.77 18.02
C SER A 57 -35.32 32.27 17.88
N ASP A 58 -34.74 33.04 18.78
CA ASP A 58 -34.89 34.50 18.82
C ASP A 58 -33.76 35.23 18.08
N LYS A 59 -32.79 34.51 17.51
CA LYS A 59 -31.60 35.04 16.82
C LYS A 59 -30.92 36.17 17.61
N LYS A 60 -30.75 35.98 18.91
CA LYS A 60 -30.20 37.00 19.80
C LYS A 60 -28.68 37.08 19.64
N LEU A 61 -28.21 38.21 19.10
CA LEU A 61 -26.77 38.51 18.97
C LEU A 61 -26.02 38.40 20.30
N SER A 62 -26.67 38.76 21.42
CA SER A 62 -26.06 38.67 22.75
C SER A 62 -25.72 37.23 23.17
N SER A 63 -26.59 36.26 22.83
CA SER A 63 -26.36 34.83 23.10
C SER A 63 -25.16 34.32 22.28
N ALA A 64 -25.13 34.66 20.99
CA ALA A 64 -24.04 34.31 20.09
C ALA A 64 -22.69 34.87 20.56
N LEU A 65 -22.64 36.15 20.95
CA LEU A 65 -21.44 36.80 21.47
C LEU A 65 -20.98 36.16 22.79
N PHE A 66 -21.90 35.84 23.71
CA PHE A 66 -21.57 35.19 24.96
C PHE A 66 -20.89 33.83 24.72
N TRP A 67 -21.48 32.98 23.88
CA TRP A 67 -20.90 31.68 23.55
C TRP A 67 -19.58 31.77 22.78
N GLY A 68 -19.43 32.78 21.91
CA GLY A 68 -18.16 33.10 21.27
C GLY A 68 -17.07 33.43 22.29
N ILE A 69 -17.36 34.29 23.27
CA ILE A 69 -16.41 34.67 24.34
C ILE A 69 -16.07 33.47 25.23
N VAL A 70 -17.06 32.68 25.65
CA VAL A 70 -16.83 31.47 26.46
C VAL A 70 -15.96 30.47 25.70
N THR A 71 -16.23 30.26 24.41
CA THR A 71 -15.42 29.37 23.56
C THR A 71 -14.01 29.91 23.37
N ALA A 72 -13.83 31.23 23.23
CA ALA A 72 -12.50 31.84 23.15
C ALA A 72 -11.70 31.63 24.43
N PHE A 73 -12.32 31.74 25.62
CA PHE A 73 -11.65 31.48 26.88
C PHE A 73 -11.26 30.00 27.05
N LEU A 74 -12.17 29.08 26.71
CA LEU A 74 -11.90 27.64 26.71
C LEU A 74 -10.81 27.26 25.72
N ALA A 75 -10.86 27.80 24.50
CA ALA A 75 -9.84 27.60 23.48
C ALA A 75 -8.49 28.16 23.94
N ALA A 76 -8.44 29.36 24.54
CA ALA A 76 -7.21 29.94 25.08
C ALA A 76 -6.55 28.99 26.08
N PHE A 77 -7.32 28.44 27.02
CA PHE A 77 -6.80 27.54 28.05
C PHE A 77 -6.38 26.18 27.47
N ALA A 78 -7.31 25.48 26.80
CA ALA A 78 -7.08 24.13 26.31
C ALA A 78 -6.00 24.07 25.23
N LEU A 79 -6.04 25.00 24.27
CA LEU A 79 -5.12 25.02 23.15
C LEU A 79 -3.70 25.41 23.59
N THR A 80 -3.55 26.32 24.56
CA THR A 80 -2.23 26.64 25.14
C THR A 80 -1.63 25.42 25.82
N LEU A 81 -2.42 24.68 26.60
CA LEU A 81 -1.96 23.48 27.30
C LEU A 81 -1.55 22.38 26.31
N ILE A 82 -2.39 22.08 25.32
CA ILE A 82 -2.13 21.08 24.29
C ILE A 82 -0.91 21.48 23.45
N THR A 83 -0.85 22.72 22.98
CA THR A 83 0.27 23.22 22.15
C THR A 83 1.58 23.15 22.93
N SER A 84 1.57 23.54 24.21
CA SER A 84 2.76 23.44 25.07
C SER A 84 3.23 21.99 25.22
N LEU A 85 2.30 21.06 25.45
CA LEU A 85 2.62 19.63 25.54
C LEU A 85 3.22 19.10 24.22
N VAL A 86 2.61 19.43 23.08
CA VAL A 86 3.11 19.02 21.75
C VAL A 86 4.49 19.61 21.48
N LEU A 87 4.73 20.89 21.81
CA LEU A 87 6.04 21.52 21.65
C LEU A 87 7.11 20.88 22.54
N VAL A 88 6.76 20.44 23.76
CA VAL A 88 7.67 19.66 24.62
C VAL A 88 8.02 18.33 23.95
N VAL A 89 7.02 17.60 23.42
CA VAL A 89 7.25 16.34 22.70
C VAL A 89 8.13 16.55 21.47
N ILE A 90 7.85 17.58 20.66
CA ILE A 90 8.69 17.94 19.49
C ILE A 90 10.11 18.28 19.94
N SER A 91 10.29 19.00 21.04
CA SER A 91 11.61 19.37 21.56
C SER A 91 12.42 18.14 21.98
N VAL A 92 11.80 17.22 22.72
CA VAL A 92 12.43 15.95 23.11
C VAL A 92 12.79 15.11 21.89
N ALA A 93 11.85 14.97 20.93
CA ALA A 93 12.10 14.27 19.68
C ALA A 93 13.23 14.93 18.87
N THR A 94 13.30 16.26 18.85
CA THR A 94 14.37 17.01 18.15
C THR A 94 15.75 16.70 18.71
N ILE A 95 15.89 16.61 20.04
CA ILE A 95 17.16 16.27 20.68
C ILE A 95 17.57 14.85 20.26
N HIS A 96 16.64 13.90 20.31
CA HIS A 96 16.90 12.52 19.88
C HIS A 96 17.28 12.45 18.39
N ASP A 97 16.51 13.09 17.52
CA ASP A 97 16.73 13.13 16.08
C ASP A 97 18.07 13.79 15.73
N LEU A 98 18.49 14.80 16.49
CA LEU A 98 19.79 15.47 16.33
C LEU A 98 20.93 14.47 16.53
N PHE A 99 20.96 13.75 17.66
CA PHE A 99 22.00 12.77 17.95
C PHE A 99 21.99 11.59 16.97
N GLN A 100 20.80 11.11 16.63
CA GLN A 100 20.65 10.05 15.64
C GLN A 100 21.15 10.49 14.26
N SER A 101 20.82 11.72 13.85
CA SER A 101 21.25 12.31 12.58
C SER A 101 22.77 12.51 12.52
N ILE A 102 23.42 12.90 13.64
CA ILE A 102 24.89 12.96 13.72
C ILE A 102 25.47 11.59 13.43
N ARG A 103 24.99 10.55 14.14
CA ARG A 103 25.49 9.18 14.00
C ARG A 103 25.29 8.65 12.58
N LEU A 104 24.10 8.81 12.03
CA LEU A 104 23.76 8.35 10.67
C LEU A 104 24.56 9.10 9.62
N GLY A 105 24.65 10.44 9.71
CA GLY A 105 25.40 11.26 8.76
C GLY A 105 26.89 10.93 8.77
N ALA A 106 27.47 10.74 9.96
CA ALA A 106 28.84 10.29 10.13
C ALA A 106 29.09 8.92 9.47
N GLU A 107 28.25 7.93 9.78
CA GLU A 107 28.36 6.56 9.28
C GLU A 107 28.19 6.49 7.76
N GLU A 108 27.13 7.11 7.23
CA GLU A 108 26.87 7.11 5.79
C GLU A 108 27.92 7.91 5.03
N GLY A 109 28.35 9.04 5.57
CA GLY A 109 29.39 9.86 4.98
C GLY A 109 30.73 9.13 4.88
N TYR A 110 31.08 8.36 5.91
CA TYR A 110 32.28 7.52 5.90
C TYR A 110 32.18 6.33 4.93
N LYS A 111 31.01 5.67 4.88
CA LYS A 111 30.80 4.48 4.04
C LYS A 111 30.77 4.83 2.55
N LYS A 112 29.96 5.82 2.17
CA LYS A 112 29.68 6.16 0.77
C LYS A 112 30.67 7.18 0.20
N GLY A 113 31.29 8.00 1.05
CA GLY A 113 32.42 8.86 0.68
C GLY A 113 32.17 9.71 -0.55
N LEU A 114 31.03 10.40 -0.65
CA LEU A 114 30.76 11.34 -1.74
C LEU A 114 29.95 12.50 -1.19
N PHE A 115 30.53 13.69 -1.22
CA PHE A 115 29.88 14.95 -0.83
C PHE A 115 28.51 15.10 -1.52
N TYR A 116 28.44 14.76 -2.81
CA TYR A 116 27.21 14.80 -3.60
C TYR A 116 26.11 13.90 -3.03
N HIS A 117 26.45 12.67 -2.62
CA HIS A 117 25.45 11.74 -2.06
C HIS A 117 24.84 12.28 -0.77
N ILE A 118 25.69 12.80 0.12
CA ILE A 118 25.27 13.37 1.41
C ILE A 118 24.40 14.60 1.18
N LEU A 119 24.80 15.48 0.26
CA LEU A 119 24.05 16.68 -0.08
C LEU A 119 22.70 16.33 -0.71
N ASN A 120 22.66 15.42 -1.68
CA ASN A 120 21.44 14.99 -2.35
C ASN A 120 20.43 14.39 -1.36
N ARG A 121 20.90 13.53 -0.45
CA ARG A 121 20.06 12.94 0.59
C ARG A 121 19.61 13.98 1.63
N ALA A 122 20.50 14.89 2.02
CA ALA A 122 20.19 16.01 2.88
C ALA A 122 19.26 17.04 2.22
N LEU A 123 19.09 17.06 0.91
CA LEU A 123 18.09 17.90 0.25
C LEU A 123 16.76 17.16 0.06
N ASN A 124 16.78 15.93 -0.45
CA ASN A 124 15.55 15.31 -0.98
C ASN A 124 14.74 14.49 0.02
N ASN A 125 15.31 13.97 1.11
CA ASN A 125 14.57 13.09 2.01
C ASN A 125 14.32 13.76 3.37
N SER A 126 13.12 14.30 3.63
CA SER A 126 12.79 14.98 4.91
C SER A 126 12.29 14.00 5.99
N LEU A 127 11.63 12.91 5.61
CA LEU A 127 11.03 11.94 6.52
C LEU A 127 12.05 11.20 7.40
N MET A 128 13.24 10.91 6.88
CA MET A 128 14.29 10.25 7.67
C MET A 128 14.82 11.08 8.84
N PHE A 129 14.56 12.40 8.87
CA PHE A 129 15.20 13.32 9.82
C PHE A 129 14.29 13.82 10.94
N SER A 130 13.02 13.38 10.96
CA SER A 130 12.07 13.73 12.01
C SER A 130 11.19 12.54 12.40
N ILE A 131 11.39 12.01 13.60
CA ILE A 131 10.53 10.95 14.15
C ILE A 131 9.09 11.45 14.26
N PHE A 132 8.90 12.69 14.68
CA PHE A 132 7.57 13.29 14.79
C PHE A 132 6.84 13.29 13.44
N LEU A 133 7.51 13.74 12.38
CA LEU A 133 6.93 13.75 11.03
C LEU A 133 6.58 12.32 10.57
N LYS A 134 7.46 11.34 10.83
CA LYS A 134 7.20 9.93 10.53
C LYS A 134 5.96 9.40 11.26
N THR A 135 5.78 9.73 12.54
CA THR A 135 4.61 9.34 13.33
C THR A 135 3.33 9.99 12.81
N VAL A 136 3.37 11.28 12.47
CA VAL A 136 2.22 11.99 11.89
C VAL A 136 1.82 11.37 10.56
N TYR A 137 2.79 11.10 9.67
CA TYR A 137 2.51 10.43 8.41
C TYR A 137 1.94 9.03 8.62
N ARG A 138 2.50 8.22 9.53
CA ARG A 138 1.97 6.90 9.86
C ARG A 138 0.49 6.98 10.23
N HIS A 139 0.12 7.84 11.18
CA HIS A 139 -1.28 7.97 11.58
C HIS A 139 -2.18 8.50 10.46
N LEU A 140 -1.70 9.45 9.64
CA LEU A 140 -2.44 9.91 8.47
C LEU A 140 -2.66 8.79 7.44
N PHE A 141 -1.69 7.90 7.27
CA PHE A 141 -1.79 6.76 6.35
C PHE A 141 -2.65 5.62 6.90
N GLU A 142 -2.54 5.31 8.20
CA GLU A 142 -3.43 4.37 8.89
C GLU A 142 -4.90 4.78 8.72
N ILE A 143 -5.21 6.07 8.90
CA ILE A 143 -6.58 6.61 8.70
C ILE A 143 -7.06 6.43 7.26
N ASN A 144 -6.16 6.49 6.28
CA ASN A 144 -6.49 6.35 4.86
C ASN A 144 -6.37 4.90 4.34
N GLY A 145 -6.12 3.92 5.21
CA GLY A 145 -5.98 2.51 4.84
C GLY A 145 -4.75 2.23 3.95
N LEU A 146 -3.72 3.08 3.98
CA LEU A 146 -2.43 2.79 3.36
C LEU A 146 -1.60 1.93 4.31
N ASP A 147 -1.05 0.85 3.76
CA ASP A 147 -0.31 -0.19 4.49
C ASP A 147 1.08 0.28 4.96
N ASP A 148 1.58 -0.30 6.05
CA ASP A 148 2.89 0.00 6.66
C ASP A 148 4.05 -0.19 5.66
N ASP A 149 3.86 -1.05 4.66
CA ASP A 149 4.82 -1.29 3.59
C ASP A 149 4.97 -0.10 2.63
N GLN A 150 3.89 0.62 2.33
CA GLN A 150 3.95 1.84 1.50
C GLN A 150 4.65 2.98 2.25
N LEU A 151 4.47 3.01 3.58
CA LEU A 151 5.21 3.92 4.47
C LEU A 151 6.71 3.57 4.51
N ALA A 152 7.04 2.28 4.52
CA ALA A 152 8.42 1.81 4.50
C ALA A 152 9.10 2.15 3.16
N GLU A 153 8.42 2.02 2.03
CA GLU A 153 8.93 2.41 0.71
C GLU A 153 9.27 3.92 0.65
N LEU A 154 8.40 4.77 1.17
CA LEU A 154 8.63 6.21 1.32
C LEU A 154 9.77 6.54 2.31
N CYS A 155 9.90 5.77 3.39
CA CYS A 155 10.89 6.01 4.44
C CYS A 155 12.29 5.48 4.11
N GLU A 156 12.41 4.37 3.39
CA GLU A 156 13.70 3.77 3.05
C GLU A 156 14.40 4.51 1.89
N GLY A 157 13.69 5.38 1.17
CA GLY A 157 14.25 6.12 0.05
C GLY A 157 14.70 5.19 -1.08
N VAL A 158 14.04 4.03 -1.22
CA VAL A 158 14.22 3.14 -2.36
C VAL A 158 13.52 3.80 -3.54
N ASP A 159 14.21 4.72 -4.19
CA ASP A 159 13.77 5.25 -5.48
C ASP A 159 13.97 4.12 -6.51
N ILE A 160 12.90 3.35 -6.75
CA ILE A 160 12.88 2.36 -7.82
C ILE A 160 12.79 3.15 -9.12
N ASP A 161 13.94 3.30 -9.76
CA ASP A 161 14.06 4.03 -11.01
C ASP A 161 13.47 3.22 -12.15
N VAL A 162 12.19 3.44 -12.35
CA VAL A 162 11.58 3.20 -13.64
C VAL A 162 11.51 4.58 -14.29
N ASP A 163 12.39 4.83 -15.27
CA ASP A 163 12.50 6.12 -15.96
C ASP A 163 11.23 6.38 -16.78
N TYR A 164 10.16 6.86 -16.13
CA TYR A 164 8.82 7.03 -16.69
C TYR A 164 8.72 8.20 -17.68
N ARG A 165 9.83 8.89 -17.97
CA ARG A 165 9.80 10.12 -18.80
C ARG A 165 9.51 9.86 -20.28
N ILE A 166 9.53 8.60 -20.72
CA ILE A 166 9.44 8.25 -22.15
C ILE A 166 8.17 7.46 -22.46
N THR A 167 7.50 6.83 -21.49
CA THR A 167 6.32 5.99 -21.76
C THR A 167 5.53 5.70 -20.50
N ASP A 168 4.21 5.69 -20.61
CA ASP A 168 3.32 5.31 -19.52
C ASP A 168 3.48 3.80 -19.21
N PRO A 169 4.16 3.45 -18.11
CA PRO A 169 4.45 2.06 -17.73
C PRO A 169 3.18 1.28 -17.33
N SER A 170 2.06 1.98 -17.11
CA SER A 170 0.81 1.39 -16.62
C SER A 170 0.04 0.69 -17.74
N HIS A 171 0.41 0.96 -19.00
CA HIS A 171 -0.11 0.26 -20.14
C HIS A 171 0.79 -0.92 -20.52
N LEU A 172 0.21 -2.12 -20.51
CA LEU A 172 0.84 -3.34 -21.03
C LEU A 172 1.32 -3.17 -22.47
N LEU A 173 2.31 -3.95 -22.88
CA LEU A 173 2.77 -3.98 -24.27
C LEU A 173 1.67 -4.55 -25.18
N SER A 174 1.42 -3.86 -26.29
CA SER A 174 0.56 -4.36 -27.35
C SER A 174 1.20 -5.56 -28.05
N SER A 175 0.38 -6.42 -28.67
CA SER A 175 0.89 -7.57 -29.44
C SER A 175 1.84 -7.15 -30.56
N LYS A 176 1.64 -5.96 -31.13
CA LYS A 176 2.55 -5.38 -32.12
C LYS A 176 3.91 -5.07 -31.50
N GLU A 177 3.95 -4.33 -30.38
CA GLU A 177 5.21 -4.04 -29.68
C GLU A 177 5.95 -5.33 -29.27
N ILE A 178 5.23 -6.36 -28.82
CA ILE A 178 5.82 -7.65 -28.48
C ILE A 178 6.44 -8.32 -29.71
N ASN A 179 5.73 -8.35 -30.84
CA ASN A 179 6.24 -8.96 -32.07
C ASN A 179 7.45 -8.18 -32.63
N ASP A 180 7.35 -6.86 -32.70
CA ASP A 180 8.44 -5.98 -33.13
C ASP A 180 9.67 -6.15 -32.21
N ALA A 181 9.46 -6.33 -30.90
CA ALA A 181 10.54 -6.56 -29.94
C ALA A 181 11.18 -7.95 -30.07
N LYS A 182 10.43 -8.98 -30.48
CA LYS A 182 10.97 -10.34 -30.71
C LYS A 182 11.94 -10.39 -31.89
N GLU A 183 11.79 -9.50 -32.87
CA GLU A 183 12.71 -9.41 -34.02
C GLU A 183 14.08 -8.83 -33.63
N ILE A 184 14.18 -8.18 -32.47
CA ILE A 184 15.42 -7.56 -31.97
C ILE A 184 16.14 -8.56 -31.06
N VAL A 185 17.29 -9.06 -31.52
CA VAL A 185 18.07 -10.10 -30.82
C VAL A 185 18.38 -9.70 -29.37
N GLU A 186 18.70 -8.44 -29.11
CA GLU A 186 19.03 -7.99 -27.74
C GLU A 186 17.82 -7.94 -26.79
N LEU A 187 16.59 -7.91 -27.31
CA LEU A 187 15.36 -7.89 -26.50
C LEU A 187 14.77 -9.28 -26.28
N GLY A 188 15.24 -10.32 -26.98
CA GLY A 188 14.63 -11.64 -26.94
C GLY A 188 14.46 -12.21 -25.52
N GLN A 189 15.47 -12.05 -24.65
CA GLN A 189 15.39 -12.48 -23.26
C GLN A 189 14.41 -11.63 -22.43
N THR A 190 14.41 -10.31 -22.62
CA THR A 190 13.51 -9.39 -21.91
C THR A 190 12.05 -9.62 -22.30
N VAL A 191 11.77 -9.91 -23.58
CA VAL A 191 10.42 -10.24 -24.05
C VAL A 191 9.96 -11.58 -23.48
N ALA A 192 10.82 -12.60 -23.49
CA ALA A 192 10.49 -13.89 -22.88
C ALA A 192 10.19 -13.74 -21.37
N ALA A 193 10.99 -12.93 -20.66
CA ALA A 193 10.77 -12.61 -19.24
C ALA A 193 9.44 -11.88 -19.00
N TYR A 194 9.12 -10.90 -19.85
CA TYR A 194 7.84 -10.19 -19.83
C TYR A 194 6.66 -11.14 -20.03
N GLU A 195 6.72 -12.02 -21.04
CA GLU A 195 5.65 -12.96 -21.38
C GLU A 195 5.42 -14.01 -20.28
N ASP A 196 6.49 -14.49 -19.64
CA ASP A 196 6.39 -15.43 -18.53
C ASP A 196 5.80 -14.76 -17.28
N LEU A 197 6.30 -13.58 -16.94
CA LEU A 197 5.83 -12.82 -15.79
C LEU A 197 4.36 -12.41 -15.96
N ILE A 198 3.96 -11.86 -17.12
CA ILE A 198 2.57 -11.45 -17.34
C ILE A 198 1.62 -12.65 -17.30
N LYS A 199 2.02 -13.81 -17.86
CA LYS A 199 1.23 -15.04 -17.78
C LYS A 199 1.00 -15.44 -16.32
N THR A 200 2.05 -15.42 -15.52
CA THR A 200 2.00 -15.78 -14.09
C THR A 200 1.11 -14.80 -13.31
N LEU A 201 1.26 -13.49 -13.53
CA LEU A 201 0.45 -12.49 -12.85
C LEU A 201 -1.02 -12.53 -13.31
N MET A 202 -1.31 -12.81 -14.58
CA MET A 202 -2.68 -13.02 -15.07
C MET A 202 -3.33 -14.28 -14.49
N GLN A 203 -2.55 -15.35 -14.24
CA GLN A 203 -3.05 -16.52 -13.50
C GLN A 203 -3.39 -16.15 -12.06
N CYS A 204 -2.56 -15.30 -11.44
CA CYS A 204 -2.84 -14.73 -10.12
C CYS A 204 -4.14 -13.92 -10.08
N ASP A 205 -4.34 -12.99 -11.03
CA ASP A 205 -5.58 -12.20 -11.13
C ASP A 205 -6.81 -13.09 -11.31
N LYS A 206 -6.73 -14.09 -12.19
CA LYS A 206 -7.82 -15.06 -12.39
C LYS A 206 -8.15 -15.82 -11.12
N ALA A 207 -7.14 -16.25 -10.37
CA ALA A 207 -7.35 -16.95 -9.10
C ALA A 207 -7.98 -16.01 -8.05
N ILE A 208 -7.56 -14.75 -7.98
CA ILE A 208 -8.14 -13.75 -7.06
C ILE A 208 -9.61 -13.48 -7.40
N LEU A 209 -9.93 -13.33 -8.69
CA LEU A 209 -11.30 -13.12 -9.15
C LEU A 209 -12.18 -14.34 -8.88
N LYS A 210 -11.72 -15.54 -9.25
CA LYS A 210 -12.41 -16.81 -8.99
C LYS A 210 -12.69 -16.99 -7.49
N ARG A 211 -11.73 -16.65 -6.62
CA ARG A 211 -11.92 -16.65 -5.17
C ARG A 211 -13.05 -15.72 -4.74
N GLY A 212 -13.10 -14.50 -5.26
CA GLY A 212 -14.17 -13.55 -4.94
C GLY A 212 -15.57 -14.03 -5.33
N GLU A 213 -15.68 -14.83 -6.39
CA GLU A 213 -16.93 -15.44 -6.86
C GLU A 213 -17.31 -16.69 -6.05
N GLU A 214 -16.36 -17.60 -5.78
CA GLU A 214 -16.60 -18.88 -5.11
C GLU A 214 -16.78 -18.74 -3.59
N GLN A 215 -16.13 -17.74 -2.98
CA GLN A 215 -16.14 -17.56 -1.53
C GLN A 215 -17.56 -17.36 -0.95
N PRO A 216 -18.39 -16.42 -1.45
CA PRO A 216 -19.76 -16.27 -0.95
C PRO A 216 -20.60 -17.53 -1.13
N GLU A 217 -20.45 -18.23 -2.26
CA GLU A 217 -21.19 -19.48 -2.53
C GLU A 217 -20.82 -20.57 -1.52
N ARG A 218 -19.51 -20.77 -1.26
CA ARG A 218 -19.03 -21.76 -0.28
C ARG A 218 -19.45 -21.41 1.14
N ILE A 219 -19.37 -20.14 1.55
CA ILE A 219 -19.85 -19.69 2.87
C ILE A 219 -21.35 -19.98 3.01
N ASN A 220 -22.15 -19.59 2.03
CA ASN A 220 -23.60 -19.80 2.07
C ASN A 220 -23.95 -21.30 2.12
N ALA A 221 -23.28 -22.12 1.32
CA ALA A 221 -23.44 -23.58 1.35
C ALA A 221 -23.07 -24.16 2.71
N ALA A 222 -21.97 -23.73 3.31
CA ALA A 222 -21.55 -24.16 4.64
C ALA A 222 -22.55 -23.74 5.73
N VAL A 223 -23.05 -22.50 5.71
CA VAL A 223 -24.06 -22.03 6.66
C VAL A 223 -25.36 -22.84 6.55
N GLU A 224 -25.82 -23.11 5.32
CA GLU A 224 -26.99 -23.95 5.07
C GLU A 224 -26.77 -25.39 5.56
N ASN A 225 -25.61 -25.98 5.27
CA ASN A 225 -25.26 -27.33 5.69
C ASN A 225 -25.13 -27.44 7.21
N LEU A 226 -24.60 -26.42 7.91
CA LEU A 226 -24.58 -26.36 9.37
C LEU A 226 -26.00 -26.33 9.96
N ASN A 227 -26.95 -25.63 9.33
CA ASN A 227 -28.35 -25.64 9.79
C ASN A 227 -28.97 -27.04 9.66
N LYS A 228 -28.74 -27.71 8.51
CA LYS A 228 -29.22 -29.09 8.30
C LYS A 228 -28.54 -30.07 9.25
N PHE A 229 -27.26 -29.88 9.53
CA PHE A 229 -26.49 -30.67 10.47
C PHE A 229 -27.04 -30.55 11.90
N LEU A 230 -27.40 -29.35 12.36
CA LEU A 230 -28.04 -29.16 13.66
C LEU A 230 -29.38 -29.92 13.78
N ILE A 231 -30.19 -29.93 12.73
CA ILE A 231 -31.44 -30.71 12.70
C ILE A 231 -31.13 -32.21 12.80
N PHE A 232 -30.11 -32.70 12.10
CA PHE A 232 -29.67 -34.09 12.19
C PHE A 232 -29.21 -34.45 13.61
N VAL A 233 -28.40 -33.60 14.24
CA VAL A 233 -27.92 -33.80 15.62
C VAL A 233 -29.10 -33.79 16.60
N TYR A 234 -30.05 -32.86 16.47
CA TYR A 234 -31.25 -32.84 17.30
C TYR A 234 -32.04 -34.16 17.23
N GLN A 235 -32.21 -34.70 16.03
CA GLN A 235 -32.99 -35.93 15.80
C GLN A 235 -32.29 -37.20 16.26
N ASN A 236 -30.96 -37.28 16.16
CA ASN A 236 -30.21 -38.52 16.37
C ASN A 236 -29.30 -38.51 17.63
N HIS A 237 -28.95 -37.32 18.13
CA HIS A 237 -27.97 -37.08 19.20
C HIS A 237 -28.41 -35.90 20.08
N ASN A 238 -29.64 -35.95 20.61
CA ASN A 238 -30.26 -34.86 21.36
C ASN A 238 -29.44 -34.40 22.59
N ASP A 239 -28.67 -35.30 23.19
CA ASP A 239 -27.76 -35.03 24.31
C ASP A 239 -26.61 -34.09 23.92
N LEU A 240 -26.16 -34.13 22.65
CA LEU A 240 -25.09 -33.27 22.14
C LEU A 240 -25.60 -31.97 21.51
N HIS A 241 -26.90 -31.84 21.28
CA HIS A 241 -27.48 -30.74 20.51
C HIS A 241 -27.19 -29.36 21.09
N SER A 242 -27.35 -29.16 22.40
CA SER A 242 -27.12 -27.85 23.04
C SER A 242 -25.64 -27.43 22.95
N THR A 243 -24.72 -28.36 23.22
CA THR A 243 -23.28 -28.11 23.13
C THR A 243 -22.84 -27.79 21.70
N LEU A 244 -23.30 -28.58 20.72
CA LEU A 244 -22.95 -28.36 19.31
C LEU A 244 -23.58 -27.08 18.74
N THR A 245 -24.76 -26.69 19.21
CA THR A 245 -25.37 -25.40 18.83
C THR A 245 -24.46 -24.24 19.25
N GLY A 246 -23.98 -24.24 20.50
CA GLY A 246 -23.05 -23.22 20.98
C GLY A 246 -21.75 -23.17 20.16
N HIS A 247 -21.14 -24.34 19.90
CA HIS A 247 -19.93 -24.41 19.07
C HIS A 247 -20.17 -23.92 17.63
N ILE A 248 -21.29 -24.28 17.02
CA ILE A 248 -21.64 -23.86 15.65
C ILE A 248 -21.90 -22.36 15.59
N ASP A 249 -22.52 -21.77 16.61
CA ASP A 249 -22.73 -20.33 16.67
C ASP A 249 -21.40 -19.56 16.80
N VAL A 250 -20.46 -20.07 17.61
CA VAL A 250 -19.09 -19.52 17.66
C VAL A 250 -18.41 -19.66 16.31
N PHE A 251 -18.47 -20.83 15.68
CA PHE A 251 -17.90 -21.06 14.34
C PHE A 251 -18.49 -20.10 13.29
N ARG A 252 -19.82 -19.92 13.27
CA ARG A 252 -20.52 -19.00 12.37
C ARG A 252 -20.09 -17.56 12.55
N SER A 253 -19.78 -17.14 13.77
CA SER A 253 -19.34 -15.77 14.02
C SER A 253 -18.06 -15.40 13.25
N TYR A 254 -17.21 -16.37 12.90
CA TYR A 254 -16.02 -16.15 12.06
C TYR A 254 -16.35 -15.95 10.57
N PHE A 255 -17.55 -16.31 10.11
CA PHE A 255 -18.01 -15.95 8.77
C PHE A 255 -18.52 -14.51 8.71
N THR A 256 -19.08 -14.00 9.81
CA THR A 256 -19.59 -12.62 9.90
C THR A 256 -18.50 -11.60 10.25
N ASP A 257 -17.51 -12.02 11.03
CA ASP A 257 -16.38 -11.19 11.46
C ASP A 257 -15.06 -11.93 11.20
N PRO A 258 -14.50 -11.80 9.97
CA PRO A 258 -13.21 -12.35 9.57
C PRO A 258 -12.05 -12.02 10.51
N ASP A 259 -12.08 -10.81 11.07
CA ASP A 259 -11.00 -10.22 11.85
C ASP A 259 -11.11 -10.59 13.33
N LYS A 260 -12.17 -11.30 13.71
CA LYS A 260 -12.35 -11.87 15.04
C LYS A 260 -11.17 -12.79 15.36
N LYS A 261 -10.32 -12.34 16.28
CA LYS A 261 -9.23 -13.15 16.80
C LYS A 261 -9.79 -14.30 17.64
N PRO A 262 -9.19 -15.50 17.59
CA PRO A 262 -9.56 -16.58 18.48
C PRO A 262 -9.36 -16.12 19.93
N SER A 263 -10.33 -16.43 20.79
CA SER A 263 -10.29 -16.19 22.24
C SER A 263 -9.12 -16.99 22.82
N THR A 264 -7.93 -16.41 22.81
CA THR A 264 -6.69 -17.17 23.03
C THR A 264 -6.62 -17.62 24.49
N PRO A 265 -6.57 -18.92 24.80
CA PRO A 265 -5.97 -19.37 26.04
C PRO A 265 -4.44 -19.19 25.87
N GLU A 266 -3.74 -18.69 26.89
CA GLU A 266 -2.27 -18.70 26.90
C GLU A 266 -1.78 -20.10 26.57
N GLN A 267 -1.22 -20.30 25.37
CA GLN A 267 -0.60 -21.56 24.99
C GLN A 267 0.64 -21.74 25.87
N THR A 268 0.55 -22.65 26.83
CA THR A 268 1.73 -23.21 27.48
C THR A 268 2.60 -23.86 26.40
N ASN A 269 3.90 -23.55 26.38
CA ASN A 269 4.90 -24.06 25.43
C ASN A 269 5.13 -25.58 25.55
N GLU A 270 4.09 -26.39 25.45
CA GLU A 270 4.22 -27.82 25.28
C GLU A 270 4.63 -28.11 23.83
N GLU A 271 5.65 -28.94 23.66
CA GLU A 271 6.09 -29.44 22.36
C GLU A 271 4.91 -30.13 21.66
N VAL A 272 4.34 -29.45 20.66
CA VAL A 272 3.25 -30.01 19.85
C VAL A 272 3.81 -31.15 18.99
N ASP A 273 3.27 -32.34 19.17
CA ASP A 273 3.58 -33.50 18.32
C ASP A 273 3.20 -33.19 16.86
N GLY A 274 4.20 -33.13 15.98
CA GLY A 274 4.01 -32.84 14.56
C GLY A 274 3.03 -33.79 13.86
N ALA A 275 2.94 -35.06 14.30
CA ALA A 275 2.00 -36.02 13.72
C ALA A 275 0.53 -35.70 14.09
N ALA A 276 0.30 -35.16 15.29
CA ALA A 276 -1.02 -34.70 15.72
C ALA A 276 -1.45 -33.46 14.93
N LEU A 277 -0.51 -32.52 14.69
CA LEU A 277 -0.76 -31.33 13.87
C LEU A 277 -1.17 -31.70 12.44
N THR A 278 -0.44 -32.60 11.78
CA THR A 278 -0.77 -33.05 10.41
C THR A 278 -2.13 -33.74 10.34
N ARG A 279 -2.53 -34.50 11.38
CA ARG A 279 -3.87 -35.12 11.44
C ARG A 279 -4.97 -34.07 11.59
N LEU A 280 -4.75 -33.07 12.45
CA LEU A 280 -5.68 -31.97 12.63
C LEU A 280 -5.87 -31.19 11.32
N GLU A 281 -4.79 -30.85 10.63
CA GLU A 281 -4.87 -30.16 9.33
C GLU A 281 -5.68 -30.95 8.30
N LYS A 282 -5.44 -32.26 8.20
CA LYS A 282 -6.20 -33.14 7.30
C LYS A 282 -7.69 -33.19 7.68
N ASN A 283 -8.01 -33.24 8.96
CA ASN A 283 -9.39 -33.23 9.44
C ASN A 283 -10.09 -31.90 9.14
N LEU A 284 -9.39 -30.78 9.28
CA LEU A 284 -9.90 -29.45 8.94
C LEU A 284 -10.17 -29.30 7.44
N ASP A 285 -9.30 -29.84 6.58
CA ASP A 285 -9.53 -29.90 5.13
C ASP A 285 -10.77 -30.73 4.80
N GLU A 286 -10.83 -31.96 5.31
CA GLU A 286 -11.96 -32.86 5.05
C GLU A 286 -13.29 -32.24 5.54
N LEU A 287 -13.30 -31.63 6.72
CA LEU A 287 -14.49 -30.99 7.27
C LEU A 287 -14.89 -29.76 6.45
N SER A 288 -13.94 -28.93 6.05
CA SER A 288 -14.21 -27.77 5.19
C SER A 288 -14.86 -28.18 3.86
N ASP A 289 -14.33 -29.23 3.22
CA ASP A 289 -14.85 -29.74 1.96
C ASP A 289 -16.24 -30.37 2.12
N LEU A 290 -16.46 -31.13 3.20
CA LEU A 290 -17.77 -31.68 3.52
C LEU A 290 -18.80 -30.57 3.77
N LEU A 291 -18.44 -29.51 4.49
CA LEU A 291 -19.33 -28.38 4.78
C LEU A 291 -19.65 -27.57 3.53
N ALA A 292 -18.71 -27.40 2.60
CA ALA A 292 -18.93 -26.68 1.34
C ALA A 292 -19.65 -27.55 0.28
N SER A 293 -19.67 -28.88 0.44
CA SER A 293 -20.22 -29.81 -0.54
C SER A 293 -21.75 -29.85 -0.55
N ARG A 294 -22.34 -29.98 -1.74
CA ARG A 294 -23.78 -30.26 -1.91
C ARG A 294 -24.19 -31.62 -1.36
N ALA A 295 -23.24 -32.55 -1.19
CA ALA A 295 -23.46 -33.89 -0.63
C ALA A 295 -23.20 -33.98 0.88
N CYS A 296 -23.06 -32.84 1.59
CA CYS A 296 -22.81 -32.79 3.04
C CYS A 296 -23.80 -33.67 3.83
N SER A 297 -25.09 -33.63 3.45
CA SER A 297 -26.16 -34.35 4.15
C SER A 297 -26.02 -35.87 4.15
N GLN A 298 -25.32 -36.44 3.16
CA GLN A 298 -25.03 -37.87 3.11
C GLN A 298 -23.91 -38.27 4.08
N ASN A 299 -23.17 -37.29 4.60
CA ASN A 299 -21.96 -37.49 5.39
C ASN A 299 -22.06 -36.88 6.80
N PHE A 300 -23.26 -36.57 7.30
CA PHE A 300 -23.42 -35.93 8.61
C PHE A 300 -22.83 -36.72 9.78
N ALA A 301 -22.81 -38.05 9.72
CA ALA A 301 -22.13 -38.86 10.73
C ALA A 301 -20.62 -38.58 10.76
N ARG A 302 -19.98 -38.42 9.60
CA ARG A 302 -18.56 -38.06 9.48
C ARG A 302 -18.31 -36.62 9.88
N VAL A 303 -19.19 -35.70 9.51
CA VAL A 303 -19.15 -34.30 9.96
C VAL A 303 -19.19 -34.23 11.49
N LEU A 304 -20.09 -34.98 12.13
CA LEU A 304 -20.17 -35.05 13.60
C LEU A 304 -18.86 -35.55 14.22
N GLU A 305 -18.30 -36.63 13.69
CA GLU A 305 -17.04 -37.18 14.17
C GLU A 305 -15.89 -36.15 14.10
N LEU A 306 -15.77 -35.46 12.96
CA LEU A 306 -14.75 -34.43 12.76
C LEU A 306 -14.99 -33.20 13.65
N PHE A 307 -16.25 -32.76 13.79
CA PHE A 307 -16.61 -31.59 14.60
C PHE A 307 -16.36 -31.80 16.09
N LEU A 308 -16.44 -33.05 16.57
CA LEU A 308 -16.11 -33.40 17.96
C LEU A 308 -14.60 -33.48 18.22
N GLN A 309 -13.77 -33.54 17.17
CA GLN A 309 -12.31 -33.59 17.28
C GLN A 309 -11.65 -32.20 17.22
N ILE A 310 -12.40 -31.16 16.87
CA ILE A 310 -11.92 -29.77 16.79
C ILE A 310 -12.35 -28.97 18.00
N THR A 311 -11.51 -28.00 18.38
CA THR A 311 -11.75 -27.07 19.48
C THR A 311 -12.16 -25.70 18.96
N GLU A 312 -12.67 -24.81 19.83
CA GLU A 312 -13.01 -23.44 19.45
C GLU A 312 -11.82 -22.66 18.86
N ASN A 313 -10.59 -23.01 19.25
CA ASN A 313 -9.37 -22.40 18.71
C ASN A 313 -9.15 -22.75 17.23
N ASP A 314 -9.68 -23.88 16.77
CA ASP A 314 -9.52 -24.37 15.41
C ASP A 314 -10.58 -23.79 14.46
N PHE A 315 -11.66 -23.21 15.00
CA PHE A 315 -12.77 -22.65 14.21
C PHE A 315 -12.35 -21.50 13.31
N HIS A 316 -11.37 -20.69 13.73
CA HIS A 316 -10.83 -19.63 12.87
C HIS A 316 -10.17 -20.23 11.62
N SER A 317 -9.30 -21.23 11.79
CA SER A 317 -8.64 -21.94 10.69
C SER A 317 -9.64 -22.68 9.81
N LEU A 318 -10.64 -23.34 10.40
CA LEU A 318 -11.71 -24.00 9.64
C LEU A 318 -12.51 -22.99 8.81
N ALA A 319 -12.81 -21.82 9.38
CA ALA A 319 -13.59 -20.78 8.71
C ALA A 319 -12.82 -20.23 7.50
N GLN A 320 -11.51 -19.99 7.63
CA GLN A 320 -10.63 -19.59 6.52
C GLN A 320 -10.62 -20.63 5.39
N ARG A 321 -10.59 -21.93 5.72
CA ARG A 321 -10.65 -23.02 4.73
C ARG A 321 -12.00 -23.07 4.00
N VAL A 322 -13.11 -22.96 4.73
CA VAL A 322 -14.46 -22.93 4.12
C VAL A 322 -14.61 -21.74 3.18
N ARG A 323 -14.11 -20.58 3.63
CA ARG A 323 -14.09 -19.33 2.88
C ARG A 323 -13.25 -19.37 1.61
N SER A 324 -12.41 -20.40 1.42
CA SER A 324 -11.41 -20.43 0.34
C SER A 324 -10.59 -19.15 0.29
N ASP A 325 -10.15 -18.66 1.45
CA ASP A 325 -9.28 -17.48 1.45
C ASP A 325 -7.99 -17.73 0.64
N PHE A 326 -7.67 -19.01 0.38
CA PHE A 326 -6.58 -19.49 -0.45
C PHE A 326 -6.88 -19.40 -1.96
N LEU A 327 -5.89 -18.95 -2.73
CA LEU A 327 -5.88 -19.05 -4.19
C LEU A 327 -5.73 -20.51 -4.61
N ASP A 328 -6.38 -20.85 -5.74
CA ASP A 328 -6.35 -22.19 -6.33
C ASP A 328 -4.90 -22.69 -6.49
N TYR A 329 -4.60 -23.81 -5.82
CA TYR A 329 -3.27 -24.39 -5.72
C TYR A 329 -2.68 -24.77 -7.08
N GLU A 330 -3.51 -25.09 -8.08
CA GLU A 330 -3.03 -25.40 -9.43
C GLU A 330 -2.68 -24.15 -10.25
N LEU A 331 -3.24 -22.99 -9.88
CA LEU A 331 -3.09 -21.73 -10.62
C LEU A 331 -1.99 -20.83 -10.02
N VAL A 332 -1.85 -20.82 -8.70
CA VAL A 332 -0.92 -19.92 -7.99
C VAL A 332 -0.33 -20.65 -6.78
N GLN A 333 0.79 -21.33 -6.99
CA GLN A 333 1.60 -21.79 -5.86
C GLN A 333 2.53 -20.68 -5.40
N ASP A 334 2.78 -20.63 -4.09
CA ASP A 334 3.97 -19.95 -3.61
C ASP A 334 5.19 -20.57 -4.29
N ASN A 335 5.87 -19.79 -5.13
CA ASN A 335 6.99 -20.26 -5.93
C ASN A 335 8.24 -20.61 -5.09
N LEU A 336 8.20 -20.33 -3.78
CA LEU A 336 9.27 -20.55 -2.82
C LEU A 336 8.99 -21.72 -1.89
N LEU A 337 7.80 -21.76 -1.30
CA LEU A 337 7.47 -22.71 -0.22
C LEU A 337 6.34 -23.68 -0.54
N GLN A 338 5.73 -23.59 -1.73
CA GLN A 338 4.61 -24.46 -2.13
C GLN A 338 3.42 -24.41 -1.15
N THR A 339 3.30 -23.30 -0.41
CA THR A 339 2.18 -23.02 0.46
C THR A 339 1.05 -22.37 -0.34
N GLN A 340 -0.16 -22.43 0.24
CA GLN A 340 -1.34 -21.80 -0.34
C GLN A 340 -1.25 -20.29 -0.20
N VAL A 341 -1.46 -19.54 -1.28
CA VAL A 341 -1.36 -18.08 -1.26
C VAL A 341 -2.73 -17.47 -0.92
N VAL A 342 -2.83 -16.79 0.22
CA VAL A 342 -4.01 -16.00 0.62
C VAL A 342 -3.83 -14.55 0.21
N ASN A 343 -2.71 -13.95 0.58
CA ASN A 343 -2.42 -12.54 0.31
C ASN A 343 -1.19 -12.44 -0.61
N PRO A 344 -1.39 -12.48 -1.94
CA PRO A 344 -0.29 -12.51 -2.88
C PRO A 344 0.58 -11.27 -2.70
N SER A 345 1.87 -11.49 -2.66
CA SER A 345 2.91 -10.47 -2.60
C SER A 345 4.03 -10.84 -3.57
N LEU A 346 4.70 -9.84 -4.12
CA LEU A 346 5.81 -9.99 -5.05
C LEU A 346 7.13 -9.84 -4.29
N MET A 347 7.86 -10.94 -4.11
CA MET A 347 9.25 -10.88 -3.70
C MET A 347 10.11 -10.59 -4.93
N VAL A 348 10.64 -9.37 -5.03
CA VAL A 348 11.42 -8.87 -6.16
C VAL A 348 12.89 -8.77 -5.76
N LYS A 349 13.79 -9.37 -6.55
CA LYS A 349 15.22 -9.15 -6.42
C LYS A 349 15.62 -7.86 -7.14
N LEU A 350 16.30 -6.96 -6.44
CA LEU A 350 16.73 -5.67 -6.92
C LEU A 350 18.26 -5.59 -6.94
N TYR A 351 18.84 -4.88 -7.90
CA TYR A 351 20.25 -4.49 -7.93
C TYR A 351 20.40 -2.97 -7.94
N GLN A 352 21.48 -2.46 -7.35
CA GLN A 352 21.72 -1.02 -7.27
C GLN A 352 22.51 -0.51 -8.47
N TYR A 353 21.92 0.36 -9.29
CA TYR A 353 22.58 1.05 -10.40
C TYR A 353 22.40 2.57 -10.27
N GLN A 354 23.51 3.32 -10.26
CA GLN A 354 23.49 4.80 -10.16
C GLN A 354 22.62 5.32 -9.00
N GLU A 355 22.81 4.75 -7.80
CA GLU A 355 22.05 5.03 -6.57
C GLU A 355 20.59 4.57 -6.54
N LYS A 356 20.09 4.02 -7.65
CA LYS A 356 18.70 3.59 -7.81
C LYS A 356 18.60 2.07 -7.81
N TRP A 357 17.49 1.54 -7.30
CA TRP A 357 17.25 0.10 -7.28
C TRP A 357 16.45 -0.31 -8.51
N ARG A 358 16.92 -1.34 -9.21
CA ARG A 358 16.29 -1.86 -10.43
C ARG A 358 15.98 -3.34 -10.27
N PRO A 359 14.82 -3.80 -10.74
CA PRO A 359 14.48 -5.22 -10.67
C PRO A 359 15.39 -6.04 -11.58
N ILE A 360 15.78 -7.22 -11.09
CA ILE A 360 16.51 -8.22 -11.88
C ILE A 360 15.46 -9.04 -12.66
N PRO A 361 15.62 -9.18 -13.99
CA PRO A 361 14.72 -10.00 -14.81
C PRO A 361 14.60 -11.44 -14.31
N ASN A 362 13.39 -12.00 -14.36
CA ASN A 362 13.02 -13.37 -13.99
C ASN A 362 13.31 -13.77 -12.53
N GLU A 363 13.52 -12.79 -11.65
CA GLU A 363 13.77 -13.05 -10.23
C GLU A 363 12.58 -12.71 -9.33
N THR A 364 11.50 -12.13 -9.87
CA THR A 364 10.26 -11.95 -9.09
C THR A 364 9.58 -13.28 -8.79
N ARG A 365 9.12 -13.44 -7.55
CA ARG A 365 8.38 -14.61 -7.08
C ARG A 365 7.11 -14.16 -6.39
N ILE A 366 6.00 -14.85 -6.63
CA ILE A 366 4.76 -14.66 -5.88
C ILE A 366 4.87 -15.47 -4.59
N ILE A 367 4.58 -14.80 -3.47
CA ILE A 367 4.57 -15.37 -2.13
C ILE A 367 3.30 -14.97 -1.37
N ASP A 368 3.02 -15.65 -0.27
CA ASP A 368 2.14 -15.11 0.77
C ASP A 368 2.98 -14.45 1.88
N PHE A 369 3.03 -13.11 1.93
CA PHE A 369 3.85 -12.45 2.93
C PHE A 369 3.34 -12.68 4.35
N ALA A 370 2.02 -12.71 4.57
CA ALA A 370 1.43 -12.87 5.89
C ALA A 370 1.82 -14.21 6.53
N GLN A 371 1.84 -15.28 5.73
CA GLN A 371 2.28 -16.60 6.19
C GLN A 371 3.79 -16.65 6.49
N HIS A 372 4.59 -15.91 5.72
CA HIS A 372 6.06 -15.95 5.83
C HIS A 372 6.63 -14.88 6.75
N GLU A 373 5.83 -13.93 7.22
CA GLU A 373 6.30 -12.75 7.94
C GLU A 373 7.12 -13.13 9.17
N SER A 374 6.63 -14.07 9.97
CA SER A 374 7.32 -14.54 11.18
C SER A 374 8.68 -15.18 10.86
N LEU A 375 8.73 -15.99 9.79
CA LEU A 375 9.94 -16.66 9.33
C LEU A 375 10.95 -15.65 8.77
N LEU A 376 10.50 -14.70 7.94
CA LEU A 376 11.33 -13.67 7.31
C LEU A 376 11.84 -12.64 8.34
N LYS A 377 11.04 -12.31 9.37
CA LYS A 377 11.46 -11.46 10.49
C LYS A 377 12.48 -12.15 11.38
N LYS A 378 12.30 -13.45 11.65
CA LYS A 378 13.23 -14.24 12.48
C LYS A 378 14.53 -14.51 11.74
N ASN A 379 14.44 -14.83 10.45
CA ASN A 379 15.54 -15.13 9.57
C ASN A 379 15.37 -14.32 8.29
N ALA A 380 16.15 -13.25 8.13
CA ALA A 380 16.16 -12.42 6.92
C ALA A 380 16.81 -13.15 5.74
N ILE A 381 16.29 -14.32 5.40
CA ILE A 381 16.82 -15.28 4.44
C ILE A 381 15.70 -15.68 3.49
N HIS A 382 16.00 -15.68 2.20
CA HIS A 382 15.11 -16.13 1.15
C HIS A 382 14.81 -17.64 1.31
N PRO A 383 13.55 -18.08 1.39
CA PRO A 383 13.19 -19.45 1.78
C PRO A 383 13.80 -20.56 0.89
N ARG A 384 13.88 -20.32 -0.42
CA ARG A 384 14.41 -21.31 -1.39
C ARG A 384 15.92 -21.22 -1.62
N THR A 385 16.44 -20.04 -1.97
CA THR A 385 17.87 -19.85 -2.30
C THR A 385 18.76 -19.77 -1.07
N ARG A 386 18.18 -19.56 0.12
CA ARG A 386 18.90 -19.30 1.38
C ARG A 386 19.80 -18.06 1.36
N GLU A 387 19.59 -17.15 0.40
CA GLU A 387 20.30 -15.87 0.34
C GLU A 387 19.77 -14.90 1.39
N HIS A 388 20.63 -14.06 1.96
CA HIS A 388 20.20 -13.05 2.93
C HIS A 388 19.46 -11.90 2.22
N LEU A 389 18.23 -11.57 2.65
CA LEU A 389 17.35 -10.61 1.96
C LEU A 389 17.99 -9.22 1.76
N LEU A 390 18.78 -8.76 2.74
CA LEU A 390 19.45 -7.44 2.68
C LEU A 390 20.86 -7.47 2.07
N LYS A 391 21.40 -8.65 1.75
CA LYS A 391 22.76 -8.81 1.25
C LYS A 391 22.89 -10.10 0.46
N THR A 392 22.34 -10.10 -0.74
CA THR A 392 22.31 -11.27 -1.63
C THR A 392 23.58 -11.36 -2.48
N VAL A 393 23.65 -12.37 -3.36
CA VAL A 393 24.74 -12.47 -4.34
C VAL A 393 24.65 -11.32 -5.33
N ASP A 394 25.74 -10.58 -5.49
CA ASP A 394 25.82 -9.45 -6.41
C ASP A 394 25.40 -9.85 -7.83
N TYR A 395 24.70 -8.95 -8.51
CA TYR A 395 24.29 -9.13 -9.90
C TYR A 395 25.40 -8.60 -10.82
N VAL A 396 25.88 -9.43 -11.74
CA VAL A 396 26.98 -9.06 -12.64
C VAL A 396 26.43 -8.73 -14.03
N VAL A 397 26.60 -7.48 -14.45
CA VAL A 397 26.26 -7.01 -15.81
C VAL A 397 27.52 -6.47 -16.45
N ASP A 398 27.88 -6.99 -17.62
CA ASP A 398 29.08 -6.60 -18.37
C ASP A 398 30.39 -6.64 -17.54
N GLY A 399 30.50 -7.62 -16.64
CA GLY A 399 31.65 -7.79 -15.74
C GLY A 399 31.68 -6.83 -14.55
N ILE A 400 30.66 -5.98 -14.38
CA ILE A 400 30.51 -5.08 -13.23
C ILE A 400 29.57 -5.72 -12.22
N SER A 401 30.05 -5.86 -10.97
CA SER A 401 29.29 -6.41 -9.84
C SER A 401 28.44 -5.31 -9.19
N TYR A 402 27.14 -5.54 -9.09
CA TYR A 402 26.19 -4.63 -8.45
C TYR A 402 25.61 -5.27 -7.18
N PRO A 403 25.52 -4.55 -6.06
CA PRO A 403 24.94 -5.09 -4.84
C PRO A 403 23.44 -5.31 -5.02
N THR A 404 22.93 -6.34 -4.35
CA THR A 404 21.57 -6.84 -4.55
C THR A 404 20.82 -7.02 -3.23
N ILE A 405 19.50 -6.89 -3.29
CA ILE A 405 18.57 -7.10 -2.17
C ILE A 405 17.28 -7.75 -2.65
N TYR A 406 16.54 -8.42 -1.77
CA TYR A 406 15.15 -8.78 -1.98
C TYR A 406 14.24 -7.77 -1.28
N ARG A 407 13.15 -7.38 -1.95
CA ARG A 407 12.06 -6.58 -1.39
C ARG A 407 10.73 -7.27 -1.68
N ILE A 408 9.78 -7.10 -0.78
CA ILE A 408 8.46 -7.70 -0.87
C ILE A 408 7.47 -6.57 -1.05
N PHE A 409 6.62 -6.67 -2.06
CA PHE A 409 5.59 -5.69 -2.38
C PHE A 409 4.22 -6.37 -2.40
N PRO A 410 3.18 -5.80 -1.79
CA PRO A 410 1.84 -6.36 -1.89
C PRO A 410 1.37 -6.37 -3.35
N TYR A 411 0.79 -7.48 -3.80
CA TYR A 411 0.24 -7.59 -5.14
C TYR A 411 -1.22 -7.16 -5.15
N LYS A 412 -1.54 -6.06 -5.85
CA LYS A 412 -2.92 -5.58 -6.02
C LYS A 412 -3.46 -5.84 -7.43
N ASP A 413 -2.60 -5.67 -8.43
CA ASP A 413 -2.88 -5.80 -9.85
C ASP A 413 -1.57 -5.94 -10.65
N LEU A 414 -1.67 -6.10 -11.97
CA LEU A 414 -0.50 -6.13 -12.88
C LEU A 414 0.42 -4.90 -12.72
N ASN A 415 -0.14 -3.73 -12.40
CA ASN A 415 0.61 -2.50 -12.19
C ASN A 415 1.39 -2.48 -10.87
N SER A 416 1.17 -3.43 -9.99
CA SER A 416 1.95 -3.58 -8.76
C SER A 416 3.33 -4.20 -9.02
N SER A 417 3.55 -4.81 -10.20
CA SER A 417 4.83 -5.44 -10.55
C SER A 417 5.87 -4.44 -11.06
N HIS A 418 6.88 -4.14 -10.24
CA HIS A 418 8.02 -3.31 -10.63
C HIS A 418 8.86 -3.94 -11.74
N GLU A 419 9.01 -5.27 -11.73
CA GLU A 419 9.74 -5.99 -12.79
C GLU A 419 9.01 -5.88 -14.13
N LEU A 420 7.67 -6.05 -14.14
CA LEU A 420 6.87 -5.91 -15.36
C LEU A 420 7.01 -4.51 -15.96
N LYS A 421 6.92 -3.46 -15.13
CA LYS A 421 7.13 -2.06 -15.57
C LYS A 421 8.53 -1.85 -16.15
N SER A 422 9.56 -2.43 -15.53
CA SER A 422 10.94 -2.35 -16.02
C SER A 422 11.10 -2.99 -17.39
N HIS A 423 10.46 -4.15 -17.64
CA HIS A 423 10.45 -4.79 -18.95
C HIS A 423 9.76 -3.94 -20.00
N ILE A 424 8.58 -3.40 -19.69
CA ILE A 424 7.82 -2.51 -20.57
C ILE A 424 8.67 -1.31 -21.01
N VAL A 425 9.29 -0.61 -20.04
CA VAL A 425 10.13 0.56 -20.33
C VAL A 425 11.36 0.19 -21.15
N THR A 426 12.02 -0.92 -20.82
CA THR A 426 13.21 -1.39 -21.56
C THR A 426 12.86 -1.69 -23.02
N ILE A 427 11.77 -2.41 -23.26
CA ILE A 427 11.30 -2.77 -24.61
C ILE A 427 10.92 -1.51 -25.39
N ARG A 428 10.06 -0.66 -24.83
CA ARG A 428 9.61 0.56 -25.51
C ARG A 428 10.75 1.53 -25.82
N LYS A 429 11.72 1.69 -24.91
CA LYS A 429 12.89 2.55 -25.14
C LYS A 429 13.75 2.04 -26.30
N LYS A 430 13.96 0.73 -26.40
CA LYS A 430 14.72 0.14 -27.51
C LYS A 430 13.95 0.23 -28.83
N LEU A 431 12.64 -0.05 -28.83
CA LEU A 431 11.78 0.15 -30.01
C LEU A 431 11.81 1.61 -30.48
N ALA A 432 11.68 2.58 -29.57
CA ALA A 432 11.75 4.00 -29.90
C ALA A 432 13.12 4.42 -30.46
N SER A 433 14.21 3.77 -30.04
CA SER A 433 15.55 4.03 -30.58
C SER A 433 15.78 3.52 -32.00
N LEU A 434 14.95 2.57 -32.45
CA LEU A 434 15.01 1.98 -33.79
C LEU A 434 14.00 2.60 -34.74
N ALA A 435 12.93 3.20 -34.22
CA ALA A 435 12.02 4.01 -35.01
C ALA A 435 12.86 5.07 -35.74
N PRO A 436 12.74 5.19 -37.08
CA PRO A 436 13.43 6.25 -37.79
C PRO A 436 13.03 7.55 -37.10
N VAL A 437 14.03 8.31 -36.65
CA VAL A 437 13.80 9.66 -36.15
C VAL A 437 13.00 10.33 -37.25
N GLN A 438 11.70 10.53 -37.02
CA GLN A 438 10.94 11.42 -37.86
C GLN A 438 11.63 12.75 -37.62
N VAL A 439 12.53 13.10 -38.54
CA VAL A 439 13.04 14.45 -38.65
C VAL A 439 11.78 15.21 -38.96
N ASP A 440 11.15 15.76 -37.92
CA ASP A 440 10.04 16.68 -38.08
C ASP A 440 10.55 17.69 -39.10
N GLU A 441 10.03 17.61 -40.33
CA GLU A 441 10.20 18.68 -41.29
C GLU A 441 9.83 19.94 -40.53
N PRO A 442 10.71 20.96 -40.50
CA PRO A 442 10.55 22.10 -39.62
C PRO A 442 9.14 22.64 -39.79
N ILE A 443 8.31 22.41 -38.78
CA ILE A 443 6.92 22.86 -38.75
C ILE A 443 6.99 24.35 -39.16
N PRO A 444 6.35 24.76 -40.28
CA PRO A 444 6.38 26.14 -40.71
C PRO A 444 5.96 26.96 -39.51
N LYS A 445 6.85 27.84 -39.03
CA LYS A 445 6.69 28.59 -37.77
C LYS A 445 5.29 29.18 -37.67
N GLU A 446 4.37 28.43 -37.08
CA GLU A 446 3.06 28.92 -36.73
C GLU A 446 3.30 29.88 -35.59
N LYS A 447 2.87 31.13 -35.77
CA LYS A 447 3.14 32.24 -34.85
C LYS A 447 2.85 31.79 -33.43
N ALA A 448 3.90 31.72 -32.61
CA ALA A 448 3.80 31.36 -31.21
C ALA A 448 2.67 32.17 -30.55
N PRO A 449 1.78 31.53 -29.76
CA PRO A 449 0.77 32.26 -29.01
C PRO A 449 1.48 33.30 -28.13
N GLN A 450 1.11 34.57 -28.29
CA GLN A 450 1.81 35.73 -27.73
C GLN A 450 1.83 35.79 -26.19
N ASN A 451 1.26 34.82 -25.48
CA ASN A 451 1.25 34.79 -24.02
C ASN A 451 1.58 33.36 -23.55
N PRO A 452 2.81 33.09 -23.08
CA PRO A 452 3.05 31.85 -22.36
C PRO A 452 2.15 31.80 -21.11
N PRO A 453 1.57 30.64 -20.77
CA PRO A 453 0.81 30.51 -19.53
C PRO A 453 1.70 30.90 -18.36
N SER A 454 1.13 31.61 -17.38
CA SER A 454 1.93 32.06 -16.25
C SER A 454 2.47 30.85 -15.48
N ILE A 455 3.64 31.01 -14.87
CA ILE A 455 4.26 29.97 -14.03
C ILE A 455 3.27 29.50 -12.93
N LEU A 456 2.41 30.41 -12.46
CA LEU A 456 1.35 30.12 -11.50
C LEU A 456 0.27 29.18 -12.07
N ASP A 457 -0.15 29.36 -13.32
CA ASP A 457 -1.14 28.48 -13.97
C ASP A 457 -0.58 27.08 -14.19
N THR A 458 0.72 27.00 -14.49
CA THR A 458 1.41 25.72 -14.71
C THR A 458 1.61 24.95 -13.41
N LEU A 459 1.89 25.65 -12.30
CA LEU A 459 1.97 25.05 -10.97
C LEU A 459 0.59 24.64 -10.44
N ALA A 460 -0.44 25.47 -10.63
CA ALA A 460 -1.80 25.17 -10.19
C ALA A 460 -2.37 23.92 -10.88
N ASN A 461 -2.21 23.79 -12.20
CA ASN A 461 -2.67 22.61 -12.95
C ASN A 461 -1.91 21.33 -12.56
N ARG A 462 -0.65 21.46 -12.11
CA ARG A 462 0.18 20.32 -11.71
C ARG A 462 -0.16 19.78 -10.32
N PHE A 463 -0.62 20.64 -9.41
CA PHE A 463 -0.95 20.26 -8.03
C PHE A 463 -2.44 19.99 -7.79
N PHE A 464 -3.34 20.65 -8.52
CA PHE A 464 -4.79 20.55 -8.28
C PHE A 464 -5.58 19.88 -9.41
N GLY A 465 -4.92 19.45 -10.49
CA GLY A 465 -5.60 18.98 -11.71
C GLY A 465 -6.46 20.07 -12.36
N ASN A 466 -7.10 19.78 -13.49
CA ASN A 466 -7.94 20.72 -14.27
C ASN A 466 -9.27 21.12 -13.59
N CYS A 467 -9.29 21.27 -12.26
CA CYS A 467 -10.47 21.60 -11.47
C CYS A 467 -10.93 23.07 -11.64
N PHE A 468 -10.16 23.92 -12.31
CA PHE A 468 -10.50 25.31 -12.62
C PHE A 468 -10.74 25.55 -14.12
N SER A 469 -11.33 24.57 -14.82
CA SER A 469 -11.90 24.84 -16.14
C SER A 469 -13.03 25.86 -15.98
N ARG A 470 -12.80 27.07 -16.50
CA ARG A 470 -13.72 28.21 -16.58
C ARG A 470 -15.20 27.80 -16.48
N ALA A 471 -15.90 28.37 -15.51
CA ALA A 471 -17.36 28.39 -15.50
C ALA A 471 -17.88 28.86 -16.87
N PRO A 472 -18.94 28.23 -17.42
CA PRO A 472 -19.50 28.65 -18.68
C PRO A 472 -19.91 30.13 -18.59
N THR A 473 -19.41 30.93 -19.53
CA THR A 473 -19.78 32.33 -19.67
C THR A 473 -21.30 32.40 -19.92
N PRO A 474 -22.06 33.19 -19.13
CA PRO A 474 -23.49 33.32 -19.38
C PRO A 474 -23.70 33.90 -20.77
N GLN A 475 -24.47 33.19 -21.60
CA GLN A 475 -24.92 33.69 -22.89
C GLN A 475 -25.78 34.93 -22.64
N SER A 476 -25.32 36.08 -23.13
CA SER A 476 -26.12 37.29 -23.22
C SER A 476 -27.25 37.04 -24.21
N GLU A 477 -28.49 36.97 -23.71
CA GLU A 477 -29.69 37.18 -24.51
C GLU A 477 -29.58 38.56 -25.15
N LEU A 478 -29.38 38.59 -26.47
CA LEU A 478 -29.55 39.80 -27.26
C LEU A 478 -30.93 39.74 -27.90
N GLU A 479 -31.76 40.70 -27.50
CA GLU A 479 -33.03 41.07 -28.11
C GLU A 479 -32.94 41.07 -29.65
N ARG A 480 -33.91 40.41 -30.28
CA ARG A 480 -34.39 40.76 -31.61
C ARG A 480 -35.91 40.84 -31.58
N THR A 481 -36.39 42.03 -31.26
CA THR A 481 -37.63 42.58 -31.79
C THR A 481 -37.46 42.79 -33.30
N ASP A 482 -38.33 42.19 -34.12
CA ASP A 482 -39.29 42.97 -34.91
C ASP A 482 -40.16 42.10 -35.86
N THR A 483 -41.47 42.23 -35.62
CA THR A 483 -42.59 42.36 -36.58
C THR A 483 -42.67 41.49 -37.85
N SER A 484 -43.76 40.71 -37.97
CA SER A 484 -44.83 40.97 -38.95
C SER A 484 -45.99 39.95 -38.88
N THR A 485 -47.15 40.43 -38.41
CA THR A 485 -48.47 40.46 -39.07
C THR A 485 -49.10 39.23 -39.75
N PHE A 486 -50.43 39.12 -39.55
CA PHE A 486 -51.49 38.29 -40.16
C PHE A 486 -51.66 36.88 -39.58
N GLY A 487 -52.83 36.42 -39.16
CA GLY A 487 -54.21 36.93 -39.17
C GLY A 487 -55.13 35.77 -38.72
N PRO A 488 -56.26 36.02 -38.04
CA PRO A 488 -57.04 35.00 -37.32
C PRO A 488 -58.28 34.55 -38.13
N PRO A 489 -59.27 33.84 -37.57
CA PRO A 489 -59.30 32.38 -37.49
C PRO A 489 -60.58 31.77 -38.10
N MET A 490 -60.55 30.46 -38.38
CA MET A 490 -61.65 29.54 -38.09
C MET A 490 -61.07 28.22 -37.60
#